data_AF-A0A970R514-F1
#
_entry.id   AF-A0A970R514-F1
#
_cell.length_a   1.000
_cell.length_b   1.000
_cell.length_c   1.000
_cell.angle_alpha   90.00
_cell.angle_beta   90.00
_cell.angle_gamma   90.00
#
_symmetry.space_group_name_H-M   'P 1'
#
loop_
_entity.id
_entity.type
_entity.pdbx_description
1 polymer ?
#
loop_
_entity_poly.entity_id
_entity_poly.type
_entity_poly.pdbx_seq_one_letter_code
_entity_poly.pdbx_strand_id
1 'polypeptide(L)'
;AESVVDYLILRGIDPDRMVAKGYGERVPFVLKKETTRGGFTFAAGARLTEVFVDSLPNTEAREAAHHMNRRTEFSIISKDYVPKPKIKTDTIARAVEVVVNPEEKILDYTLTPKGLIQGNAIVNGFTLSFVYDRRAIRPAISLGSALRLLKEGAITKNDFQGNPEEILGDGTIAHRAIFRVETLRLAGMTIHNVEIQVDHQLSSQMTLGEITLTEFGTFTIDEEKRQIIFR
;
A
#
# COMPACT_ATOMS: atom_id res chain seq x y z
N ALA A 1 10.34 -11.97 8.25
CA ALA A 1 9.81 -12.70 7.08
C ALA A 1 8.38 -12.26 6.78
N GLU A 2 7.50 -12.26 7.78
CA GLU A 2 6.10 -11.80 7.65
C GLU A 2 5.97 -10.35 7.17
N SER A 3 6.78 -9.41 7.69
CA SER A 3 6.73 -7.99 7.27
C SER A 3 6.94 -7.74 5.77
N VAL A 4 7.66 -8.64 5.10
CA VAL A 4 7.89 -8.55 3.64
C VAL A 4 6.69 -9.11 2.87
N VAL A 5 6.04 -10.14 3.41
CA VAL A 5 4.81 -10.68 2.85
C VAL A 5 3.69 -9.66 2.98
N ASP A 6 3.55 -9.03 4.14
CA ASP A 6 2.58 -7.94 4.35
C ASP A 6 2.82 -6.77 3.38
N TYR A 7 4.08 -6.40 3.17
CA TYR A 7 4.46 -5.38 2.19
C TYR A 7 4.06 -5.76 0.75
N LEU A 8 4.17 -7.03 0.38
CA LEU A 8 3.82 -7.50 -0.96
C LEU A 8 2.31 -7.68 -1.16
N ILE A 9 1.59 -8.10 -0.10
CA ILE A 9 0.12 -8.12 -0.08
C ILE A 9 -0.42 -6.70 -0.25
N LEU A 10 0.16 -5.72 0.45
CA LEU A 10 -0.18 -4.30 0.32
C LEU A 10 0.03 -3.78 -1.11
N ARG A 11 1.00 -4.35 -1.83
CA ARG A 11 1.29 -4.01 -3.24
C ARG A 11 0.49 -4.86 -4.23
N GLY A 12 -0.52 -5.59 -3.76
CA GLY A 12 -1.50 -6.28 -4.60
C GLY A 12 -1.10 -7.70 -5.03
N ILE A 13 -0.04 -8.29 -4.45
CA ILE A 13 0.29 -9.69 -4.70
C ILE A 13 -0.65 -10.56 -3.86
N ASP A 14 -1.37 -11.45 -4.55
CA ASP A 14 -2.28 -12.41 -3.91
C ASP A 14 -1.53 -13.26 -2.86
N PRO A 15 -1.97 -13.28 -1.58
CA PRO A 15 -1.31 -14.03 -0.52
C PRO A 15 -1.18 -15.52 -0.86
N ASP A 16 -2.10 -16.10 -1.63
CA ASP A 16 -2.04 -17.51 -2.05
C ASP A 16 -0.83 -17.80 -2.96
N ARG A 17 -0.18 -16.77 -3.52
CA ARG A 17 1.06 -16.89 -4.31
C ARG A 17 2.32 -16.91 -3.45
N MET A 18 2.19 -16.68 -2.14
CA MET A 18 3.31 -16.46 -1.25
C MET A 18 3.28 -17.44 -0.09
N VAL A 19 4.44 -18.02 0.22
CA VAL A 19 4.60 -18.83 1.42
C VAL A 19 5.68 -18.17 2.26
N ALA A 20 5.26 -17.50 3.33
CA ALA A 20 6.18 -16.92 4.31
C ALA A 20 6.94 -18.07 5.01
N LYS A 21 8.27 -18.11 4.84
CA LYS A 21 9.12 -19.02 5.61
C LYS A 21 10.19 -18.22 6.33
N GLY A 22 10.21 -18.32 7.66
CA GLY A 22 11.26 -17.77 8.50
C GLY A 22 12.42 -18.74 8.58
N TYR A 23 13.51 -18.46 7.87
CA TYR A 23 14.73 -19.28 7.90
C TYR A 23 15.81 -18.73 8.83
N GLY A 24 15.51 -17.68 9.61
CA GLY A 24 16.46 -16.80 10.30
C GLY A 24 17.51 -17.48 11.18
N GLU A 25 17.29 -18.73 11.59
CA GLU A 25 18.22 -19.49 12.43
C GLU A 25 18.56 -20.90 11.89
N ARG A 26 17.79 -21.45 10.94
CA ARG A 26 17.83 -22.89 10.62
C ARG A 26 18.56 -23.23 9.31
N VAL A 27 18.74 -22.25 8.42
CA VAL A 27 19.42 -22.47 7.13
C VAL A 27 20.54 -21.45 7.00
N PRO A 28 21.80 -21.84 7.28
CA PRO A 28 22.93 -20.93 7.14
C PRO A 28 23.14 -20.56 5.67
N PHE A 29 23.36 -19.28 5.40
CA PHE A 29 23.64 -18.82 4.04
C PHE A 29 24.94 -19.44 3.52
N VAL A 30 24.88 -19.98 2.30
CA VAL A 30 26.05 -20.53 1.58
C VAL A 30 26.48 -19.54 0.52
N LEU A 31 27.70 -19.02 0.66
CA LEU A 31 28.27 -18.09 -0.30
C LEU A 31 28.48 -18.76 -1.65
N LYS A 32 27.82 -18.28 -2.70
CA LYS A 32 28.00 -18.82 -4.07
C LYS A 32 29.30 -18.36 -4.74
N LYS A 33 29.90 -17.28 -4.24
CA LYS A 33 31.13 -16.67 -4.77
C LYS A 33 31.96 -16.13 -3.62
N GLU A 34 33.26 -16.06 -3.84
CA GLU A 34 34.19 -15.41 -2.91
C GLU A 34 33.83 -13.93 -2.77
N THR A 35 33.83 -13.42 -1.54
CA THR A 35 33.51 -12.02 -1.28
C THR A 35 34.37 -11.50 -0.13
N THR A 36 34.90 -10.29 -0.28
CA THR A 36 35.64 -9.60 0.79
C THR A 36 34.71 -8.57 1.42
N ARG A 37 34.44 -8.70 2.72
CA ARG A 37 33.63 -7.74 3.50
C ARG A 37 34.18 -7.61 4.91
N GLY A 38 34.18 -6.40 5.48
CA GLY A 38 34.70 -6.15 6.83
C GLY A 38 36.17 -6.56 6.99
N GLY A 39 36.99 -6.36 5.95
CA GLY A 39 38.41 -6.73 5.95
C GLY A 39 38.72 -8.24 5.88
N PHE A 40 37.71 -9.11 5.75
CA PHE A 40 37.88 -10.56 5.67
C PHE A 40 37.37 -11.12 4.35
N THR A 41 38.14 -12.03 3.76
CA THR A 41 37.78 -12.74 2.51
C THR A 41 37.07 -14.03 2.84
N PHE A 42 35.78 -14.09 2.50
CA PHE A 42 34.95 -15.27 2.66
C PHE A 42 35.02 -16.12 1.39
N ALA A 43 35.51 -17.36 1.52
CA ALA A 43 35.62 -18.30 0.41
C ALA A 43 34.24 -18.70 -0.16
N ALA A 44 34.20 -18.99 -1.46
CA ALA A 44 33.02 -19.59 -2.08
C ALA A 44 32.71 -20.95 -1.44
N GLY A 45 31.44 -21.20 -1.13
CA GLY A 45 30.95 -22.40 -0.44
C GLY A 45 30.95 -22.30 1.09
N ALA A 46 31.49 -21.23 1.68
CA ALA A 46 31.47 -21.03 3.12
C ALA A 46 30.02 -20.93 3.65
N ARG A 47 29.74 -21.69 4.71
CA ARG A 47 28.45 -21.69 5.42
C ARG A 47 28.53 -20.71 6.58
N LEU A 48 27.75 -19.64 6.53
CA LEU A 48 27.70 -18.61 7.59
C LEU A 48 26.89 -19.12 8.80
N THR A 49 27.37 -20.20 9.43
CA THR A 49 26.85 -20.72 10.70
C THR A 49 27.32 -19.86 11.86
N GLU A 50 26.59 -19.87 12.98
CA GLU A 50 26.98 -19.12 14.19
C GLU A 50 28.40 -19.47 14.64
N VAL A 51 28.75 -20.76 14.68
CA VAL A 51 30.11 -21.24 14.99
C VAL A 51 31.16 -20.66 14.04
N PHE A 52 30.86 -20.59 12.74
CA PHE A 52 31.78 -19.99 11.76
C PHE A 52 31.91 -18.48 11.96
N VAL A 53 30.79 -17.79 12.20
CA VAL A 53 30.80 -16.33 12.43
C VAL A 53 31.58 -16.00 13.69
N ASP A 54 31.39 -16.73 14.80
CA ASP A 54 32.12 -16.48 16.04
C ASP A 54 33.60 -16.84 15.97
N SER A 55 34.00 -17.72 15.03
CA SER A 55 35.41 -18.04 14.78
C SER A 55 36.17 -16.98 13.98
N LEU A 56 35.49 -15.95 13.46
CA LEU A 56 36.14 -14.90 12.67
C LEU A 56 37.02 -14.00 13.56
N PRO A 57 38.22 -13.63 13.11
CA PRO A 57 39.22 -12.94 13.92
C PRO A 57 38.84 -11.49 14.27
N ASN A 58 38.05 -10.83 13.42
CA ASN A 58 37.76 -9.40 13.54
C ASN A 58 36.25 -9.16 13.74
N THR A 59 35.90 -8.24 14.63
CA THR A 59 34.51 -7.83 14.89
C THR A 59 33.81 -7.32 13.63
N GLU A 60 34.51 -6.57 12.77
CA GLU A 60 33.97 -6.11 11.48
C GLU A 60 33.59 -7.27 10.54
N ALA A 61 34.37 -8.35 10.55
CA ALA A 61 34.08 -9.55 9.77
C ALA A 61 32.87 -10.30 10.33
N ARG A 62 32.73 -10.35 11.66
CA ARG A 62 31.56 -10.93 12.34
C ARG A 62 30.28 -10.17 11.99
N GLU A 63 30.30 -8.85 12.11
CA GLU A 63 29.17 -8.00 11.75
C GLU A 63 28.81 -8.15 10.28
N ALA A 64 29.80 -8.11 9.37
CA ALA A 64 29.59 -8.34 7.95
C ALA A 64 28.93 -9.70 7.66
N ALA A 65 29.35 -10.76 8.36
CA ALA A 65 28.77 -12.08 8.23
C ALA A 65 27.33 -12.14 8.77
N HIS A 66 27.05 -11.53 9.93
CA HIS A 66 25.68 -11.40 10.45
C HIS A 66 24.76 -10.62 9.49
N HIS A 67 25.25 -9.54 8.89
CA HIS A 67 24.50 -8.79 7.87
C HIS A 67 24.24 -9.61 6.61
N MET A 68 25.18 -10.45 6.19
CA MET A 68 24.97 -11.37 5.06
C MET A 68 23.96 -12.47 5.39
N ASN A 69 23.90 -12.92 6.64
CA ASN A 69 22.97 -13.96 7.08
C ASN A 69 21.54 -13.44 7.35
N ARG A 70 21.35 -12.12 7.53
CA ARG A 70 20.03 -11.46 7.71
C ARG A 70 19.34 -11.06 6.39
N ARG A 71 19.59 -11.77 5.30
CA ARG A 71 18.98 -11.43 4.00
C ARG A 71 17.52 -11.91 3.93
N THR A 72 16.67 -11.07 3.36
CA THR A 72 15.36 -11.51 2.87
C THR A 72 15.57 -12.08 1.47
N GLU A 73 15.25 -13.35 1.26
CA GLU A 73 15.39 -14.01 -0.03
C GLU A 73 14.04 -14.45 -0.58
N PHE A 74 13.91 -14.39 -1.91
CA PHE A 74 12.74 -14.87 -2.65
C PHE A 74 13.14 -16.08 -3.48
N SER A 75 12.31 -17.13 -3.46
CA SER A 75 12.49 -18.31 -4.31
C SER A 75 11.18 -18.62 -5.02
N ILE A 76 11.26 -18.92 -6.31
CA ILE A 76 10.11 -19.34 -7.11
C ILE A 76 9.86 -20.82 -6.82
N ILE A 77 8.75 -21.12 -6.15
CA ILE A 77 8.37 -22.49 -5.78
C ILE A 77 7.59 -23.20 -6.90
N SER A 78 6.83 -22.47 -7.72
CA SER A 78 6.09 -22.98 -8.87
C SER A 78 5.75 -21.85 -9.85
N LYS A 79 5.45 -22.20 -11.11
CA LYS A 79 5.01 -21.24 -12.16
C LYS A 79 3.55 -21.41 -12.58
N ASP A 80 2.90 -22.48 -12.11
CA ASP A 80 1.59 -22.92 -12.59
C ASP A 80 0.43 -22.38 -11.75
N TYR A 81 0.61 -21.19 -11.14
CA TYR A 81 -0.43 -20.55 -10.35
C TYR A 81 -1.59 -20.12 -11.25
N VAL A 82 -2.75 -20.75 -11.07
CA VAL A 82 -4.01 -20.35 -11.71
C VAL A 82 -4.80 -19.50 -10.71
N PRO A 83 -5.03 -18.20 -10.98
CA PRO A 83 -5.83 -17.34 -10.12
C PRO A 83 -7.25 -17.91 -9.97
N LYS A 84 -7.69 -18.14 -8.73
CA LYS A 84 -9.08 -18.52 -8.48
C LYS A 84 -9.99 -17.29 -8.65
N PRO A 85 -11.22 -17.44 -9.18
CA PRO A 85 -12.20 -16.35 -9.15
C PRO A 85 -12.45 -15.97 -7.69
N LYS A 86 -12.15 -14.72 -7.33
CA LYS A 86 -12.27 -14.21 -5.96
C LYS A 86 -13.74 -14.17 -5.54
N ILE A 87 -14.21 -15.21 -4.84
CA ILE A 87 -15.41 -15.11 -4.02
C ILE A 87 -15.02 -14.27 -2.79
N LYS A 88 -15.57 -13.06 -2.69
CA LYS A 88 -15.37 -12.16 -1.55
C LYS A 88 -15.78 -12.89 -0.27
N THR A 89 -14.79 -13.33 0.49
CA THR A 89 -14.97 -13.84 1.85
C THR A 89 -14.03 -13.04 2.72
N ASP A 90 -14.59 -12.08 3.48
CA ASP A 90 -13.94 -11.50 4.64
C ASP A 90 -13.50 -12.62 5.58
N THR A 91 -12.21 -12.71 5.92
CA THR A 91 -11.67 -13.42 7.11
C THR A 91 -10.14 -13.37 7.07
N ILE A 92 -9.33 -13.18 8.12
CA ILE A 92 -9.45 -12.84 9.55
C ILE A 92 -8.09 -12.19 9.91
N ALA A 93 -8.11 -11.02 10.53
CA ALA A 93 -6.94 -10.45 11.20
C ALA A 93 -6.59 -11.32 12.42
N ARG A 94 -5.32 -11.75 12.52
CA ARG A 94 -4.82 -12.45 13.69
C ARG A 94 -4.70 -11.44 14.83
N ALA A 95 -5.43 -11.69 15.92
CA ALA A 95 -5.46 -10.87 17.11
C ALA A 95 -4.08 -10.75 17.77
N VAL A 96 -3.63 -9.51 17.94
CA VAL A 96 -2.73 -9.12 19.02
C VAL A 96 -3.58 -8.27 19.96
N GLU A 97 -3.81 -8.76 21.18
CA GLU A 97 -4.45 -7.97 22.24
C GLU A 97 -3.50 -6.84 22.64
N VAL A 98 -3.78 -5.63 22.17
CA VAL A 98 -3.34 -4.39 22.79
C VAL A 98 -4.58 -3.73 23.35
N VAL A 99 -4.51 -3.43 24.64
CA VAL A 99 -5.54 -2.77 25.45
C VAL A 99 -6.12 -1.55 24.73
N VAL A 100 -7.37 -1.70 24.32
CA VAL A 100 -8.49 -0.74 24.30
C VAL A 100 -8.13 0.75 24.13
N ASN A 101 -8.26 1.25 22.90
CA ASN A 101 -8.97 2.51 22.67
C ASN A 101 -10.05 2.21 21.62
N PRO A 102 -11.32 2.61 21.84
CA PRO A 102 -12.37 2.39 20.87
C PRO A 102 -12.00 3.10 19.57
N GLU A 103 -12.20 2.40 18.44
CA GLU A 103 -12.10 2.87 17.06
C GLU A 103 -12.05 4.40 16.92
N GLU A 104 -10.86 5.00 17.00
CA GLU A 104 -10.73 6.43 16.78
C GLU A 104 -10.95 6.67 15.28
N LYS A 105 -12.21 7.02 14.93
CA LYS A 105 -12.60 7.49 13.61
C LYS A 105 -12.05 8.90 13.38
N ILE A 106 -10.74 9.04 13.52
CA ILE A 106 -10.01 10.29 13.44
C ILE A 106 -9.15 10.24 12.18
N LEU A 107 -9.19 11.34 11.43
CA LEU A 107 -8.29 11.58 10.32
C LEU A 107 -7.42 12.80 10.67
N ASP A 108 -6.15 12.54 10.94
CA ASP A 108 -5.15 13.60 11.00
C ASP A 108 -4.99 14.22 9.61
N TYR A 109 -4.90 15.55 9.56
CA TYR A 109 -4.70 16.29 8.33
C TYR A 109 -3.52 17.26 8.42
N THR A 110 -3.01 17.64 7.26
CA THR A 110 -2.03 18.72 7.11
C THR A 110 -2.62 19.85 6.28
N LEU A 111 -1.96 21.00 6.24
CA LEU A 111 -2.38 22.12 5.38
C LEU A 111 -1.50 22.18 4.15
N THR A 112 -2.12 22.35 2.99
CA THR A 112 -1.41 22.73 1.76
C THR A 112 -0.78 24.12 1.92
N PRO A 113 0.15 24.54 1.04
CA PRO A 113 0.69 25.90 1.05
C PRO A 113 -0.38 27.01 0.90
N LYS A 114 -1.56 26.66 0.38
CA LYS A 114 -2.71 27.57 0.25
C LYS A 114 -3.64 27.57 1.47
N GLY A 115 -3.26 26.88 2.56
CA GLY A 115 -4.07 26.76 3.78
C GLY A 115 -5.25 25.80 3.67
N LEU A 116 -5.35 25.01 2.59
CA LEU A 116 -6.42 24.01 2.43
C LEU A 116 -6.09 22.73 3.20
N ILE A 117 -7.10 22.12 3.82
CA ILE A 117 -7.00 20.84 4.52
C ILE A 117 -6.60 19.74 3.51
N GLN A 118 -5.59 18.97 3.86
CA GLN A 118 -5.07 17.84 3.08
C GLN A 118 -4.98 16.59 3.95
N GLY A 119 -5.69 15.54 3.55
CA GLY A 119 -5.69 14.24 4.21
C GLY A 119 -5.27 13.12 3.26
N ASN A 120 -5.26 11.89 3.77
CA ASN A 120 -5.06 10.69 2.96
C ASN A 120 -6.33 9.84 2.93
N ALA A 121 -6.63 9.29 1.77
CA ALA A 121 -7.67 8.28 1.59
C ALA A 121 -7.11 7.09 0.81
N ILE A 122 -7.75 5.94 0.96
CA ILE A 122 -7.39 4.70 0.28
C ILE A 122 -8.50 4.38 -0.71
N VAL A 123 -8.17 4.35 -2.00
CA VAL A 123 -9.09 4.02 -3.10
C VAL A 123 -8.69 2.66 -3.66
N ASN A 124 -9.56 1.64 -3.53
CA ASN A 124 -9.27 0.27 -3.98
C ASN A 124 -7.89 -0.25 -3.52
N GLY A 125 -7.48 0.09 -2.30
CA GLY A 125 -6.17 -0.27 -1.73
C GLY A 125 -5.01 0.70 -2.03
N PHE A 126 -5.22 1.73 -2.86
CA PHE A 126 -4.20 2.72 -3.21
C PHE A 126 -4.35 4.00 -2.40
N THR A 127 -3.31 4.36 -1.65
CA THR A 127 -3.26 5.62 -0.93
C THR A 127 -3.15 6.80 -1.91
N LEU A 128 -4.04 7.78 -1.73
CA LEU A 128 -4.09 9.06 -2.43
C LEU A 128 -4.20 10.19 -1.40
N SER A 129 -3.43 11.25 -1.63
CA SER A 129 -3.61 12.51 -0.91
C SER A 129 -4.83 13.24 -1.46
N PHE A 130 -5.73 13.67 -0.60
CA PHE A 130 -6.89 14.47 -1.01
C PHE A 130 -6.83 15.84 -0.38
N VAL A 131 -7.34 16.84 -1.10
CA VAL A 131 -7.65 18.16 -0.55
C VAL A 131 -9.14 18.22 -0.23
N TYR A 132 -9.49 18.71 0.96
CA TYR A 132 -10.88 18.94 1.31
C TYR A 132 -11.37 20.23 0.68
N ASP A 133 -12.44 20.14 -0.12
CA ASP A 133 -13.14 21.28 -0.69
C ASP A 133 -14.63 21.20 -0.36
N ARG A 134 -15.08 22.05 0.56
CA ARG A 134 -16.48 22.11 0.97
C ARG A 134 -17.47 22.31 -0.18
N ARG A 135 -17.03 22.91 -1.30
CA ARG A 135 -17.88 23.16 -2.48
C ARG A 135 -17.93 21.99 -3.44
N ALA A 136 -17.07 20.98 -3.26
CA ALA A 136 -17.08 19.80 -4.11
C ALA A 136 -18.34 18.97 -3.85
N ILE A 137 -19.15 18.82 -4.89
CA ILE A 137 -20.40 18.05 -4.85
C ILE A 137 -20.18 16.54 -5.07
N ARG A 138 -18.99 16.16 -5.52
CA ARG A 138 -18.61 14.79 -5.86
C ARG A 138 -17.09 14.63 -5.67
N PRO A 139 -16.58 13.43 -5.32
CA PRO A 139 -15.16 13.16 -5.36
C PRO A 139 -14.59 13.41 -6.74
N ALA A 140 -13.46 14.11 -6.81
CA ALA A 140 -12.73 14.34 -8.05
C ALA A 140 -11.30 13.81 -7.93
N ILE A 141 -10.77 13.23 -9.00
CA ILE A 141 -9.39 12.72 -9.08
C ILE A 141 -8.68 13.35 -10.28
N SER A 142 -7.38 13.63 -10.14
CA SER A 142 -6.60 14.14 -11.27
C SER A 142 -6.41 13.06 -12.33
N LEU A 143 -6.29 13.50 -13.59
CA LEU A 143 -6.01 12.61 -14.73
C LEU A 143 -4.81 11.67 -14.45
N GLY A 144 -3.69 12.22 -13.99
CA GLY A 144 -2.50 11.42 -13.71
C GLY A 144 -2.72 10.36 -12.62
N SER A 145 -3.51 10.67 -11.60
CA SER A 145 -3.85 9.72 -10.54
C SER A 145 -4.80 8.64 -11.04
N ALA A 146 -5.81 9.00 -11.85
CA ALA A 146 -6.72 8.03 -12.46
C ALA A 146 -6.00 7.09 -13.45
N LEU A 147 -5.10 7.62 -14.28
CA LEU A 147 -4.26 6.81 -15.17
C LEU A 147 -3.36 5.85 -14.38
N ARG A 148 -2.81 6.29 -13.24
CA ARG A 148 -2.04 5.42 -12.34
C ARG A 148 -2.92 4.28 -11.81
N LEU A 149 -4.14 4.57 -11.36
CA LEU A 149 -5.08 3.55 -10.89
C LEU A 149 -5.43 2.54 -12.00
N LEU A 150 -5.66 3.01 -13.24
CA LEU A 150 -5.89 2.13 -14.40
C LEU A 150 -4.67 1.25 -14.69
N LYS A 151 -3.48 1.84 -14.71
CA LYS A 151 -2.23 1.13 -15.02
C LYS A 151 -1.89 0.05 -13.98
N GLU A 152 -2.14 0.34 -12.71
CA GLU A 152 -1.89 -0.57 -11.59
C GLU A 152 -3.04 -1.58 -11.39
N GLY A 153 -4.12 -1.50 -12.19
CA GLY A 153 -5.27 -2.40 -12.11
C GLY A 153 -6.19 -2.15 -10.92
N ALA A 154 -6.06 -1.00 -10.25
CA ALA A 154 -6.96 -0.57 -9.18
C ALA A 154 -8.38 -0.27 -9.71
N ILE A 155 -8.46 0.19 -10.95
CA ILE A 155 -9.68 0.36 -11.73
C ILE A 155 -9.44 -0.19 -13.14
N THR A 156 -10.52 -0.48 -13.85
CA THR A 156 -10.53 -1.08 -15.17
C THR A 156 -11.44 -0.29 -16.11
N LYS A 157 -11.39 -0.62 -17.40
CA LYS A 157 -12.26 0.03 -18.40
C LYS A 157 -13.76 -0.13 -18.10
N ASN A 158 -14.14 -1.21 -17.43
CA ASN A 158 -15.52 -1.55 -17.11
C ASN A 158 -16.07 -0.77 -15.91
N ASP A 159 -15.19 -0.10 -15.15
CA ASP A 159 -15.60 0.71 -14.00
C ASP A 159 -16.11 2.09 -14.41
N PHE A 160 -15.83 2.51 -15.66
CA PHE A 160 -16.26 3.79 -16.21
C PHE A 160 -17.73 3.75 -16.66
N GLN A 161 -18.44 4.84 -16.39
CA GLN A 161 -19.81 5.03 -16.84
C GLN A 161 -19.85 5.56 -18.27
N GLY A 162 -20.60 4.90 -19.15
CA GLY A 162 -20.73 5.28 -20.55
C GLY A 162 -19.91 4.37 -21.47
N ASN A 163 -19.60 4.86 -22.67
CA ASN A 163 -18.86 4.10 -23.66
C ASN A 163 -17.34 4.13 -23.37
N PRO A 164 -16.69 3.00 -23.06
CA PRO A 164 -15.26 2.98 -22.73
C PRO A 164 -14.35 3.44 -23.87
N GLU A 165 -14.74 3.26 -25.14
CA GLU A 165 -13.93 3.69 -26.29
C GLU A 165 -13.85 5.24 -26.38
N GLU A 166 -14.94 5.93 -26.03
CA GLU A 166 -14.99 7.40 -26.01
C GLU A 166 -14.30 7.96 -24.77
N ILE A 167 -14.43 7.26 -23.65
CA ILE A 167 -13.88 7.69 -22.36
C ILE A 167 -12.39 7.42 -22.27
N LEU A 168 -11.92 6.31 -22.82
CA LEU A 168 -10.55 5.82 -22.74
C LEU A 168 -9.90 5.80 -24.13
N GLY A 169 -9.93 6.95 -24.81
CA GLY A 169 -9.28 7.19 -26.10
C GLY A 169 -7.83 7.65 -25.95
N ASP A 170 -7.00 7.39 -26.96
CA ASP A 170 -5.63 7.92 -27.11
C ASP A 170 -4.69 7.75 -25.89
N GLY A 171 -4.91 6.69 -25.09
CA GLY A 171 -4.12 6.44 -23.88
C GLY A 171 -4.37 7.42 -22.74
N THR A 172 -5.45 8.20 -22.81
CA THR A 172 -5.90 9.12 -21.77
C THR A 172 -7.29 8.73 -21.25
N ILE A 173 -7.82 9.54 -20.33
CA ILE A 173 -9.19 9.45 -19.84
C ILE A 173 -9.88 10.78 -20.14
N ALA A 174 -11.09 10.75 -20.69
CA ALA A 174 -11.87 11.94 -20.98
C ALA A 174 -12.10 12.80 -19.72
N HIS A 175 -12.11 14.13 -19.89
CA HIS A 175 -12.45 15.04 -18.81
C HIS A 175 -13.90 14.80 -18.36
N ARG A 176 -14.15 14.83 -17.05
CA ARG A 176 -15.44 14.55 -16.39
C ARG A 176 -15.94 13.12 -16.55
N ALA A 177 -15.11 12.21 -17.05
CA ALA A 177 -15.40 10.79 -16.99
C ALA A 177 -15.66 10.37 -15.54
N ILE A 178 -16.68 9.55 -15.32
CA ILE A 178 -17.02 9.03 -13.99
C ILE A 178 -16.69 7.54 -13.98
N PHE A 179 -15.99 7.11 -12.95
CA PHE A 179 -15.79 5.68 -12.68
C PHE A 179 -16.20 5.34 -11.25
N ARG A 180 -16.59 4.09 -11.05
CA ARG A 180 -16.97 3.56 -9.74
C ARG A 180 -15.79 2.85 -9.10
N VAL A 181 -15.53 3.13 -7.84
CA VAL A 181 -14.56 2.38 -7.04
C VAL A 181 -15.29 1.46 -6.08
N GLU A 182 -14.72 0.29 -5.83
CA GLU A 182 -15.30 -0.70 -4.94
C GLU A 182 -15.22 -0.23 -3.49
N THR A 183 -14.12 0.43 -3.13
CA THR A 183 -13.84 0.91 -1.77
C THR A 183 -13.20 2.28 -1.79
N LEU A 184 -13.72 3.16 -0.94
CA LEU A 184 -13.04 4.38 -0.48
C LEU A 184 -12.95 4.30 1.05
N ARG A 185 -11.74 4.43 1.59
CA ARG A 185 -11.47 4.32 3.02
C ARG A 185 -10.70 5.53 3.55
N LEU A 186 -11.13 6.05 4.69
CA LEU A 186 -10.45 7.11 5.45
C LEU A 186 -10.82 6.99 6.93
N ALA A 187 -9.97 7.45 7.84
CA ALA A 187 -10.21 7.37 9.30
C ALA A 187 -10.57 5.96 9.82
N GLY A 188 -10.05 4.89 9.20
CA GLY A 188 -10.41 3.50 9.51
C GLY A 188 -11.79 3.06 8.99
N MET A 189 -12.59 3.97 8.43
CA MET A 189 -13.92 3.73 7.92
C MET A 189 -13.91 3.45 6.42
N THR A 190 -14.76 2.54 5.95
CA THR A 190 -14.83 2.16 4.53
C THR A 190 -16.25 2.36 4.02
N ILE A 191 -16.38 3.01 2.87
CA ILE A 191 -17.61 3.07 2.08
C ILE A 191 -17.39 2.40 0.72
N HIS A 192 -18.48 1.97 0.09
CA HIS A 192 -18.45 1.15 -1.10
C HIS A 192 -19.18 1.80 -2.28
N ASN A 193 -18.83 1.37 -3.50
CA ASN A 193 -19.50 1.79 -4.74
C ASN A 193 -19.49 3.30 -4.98
N VAL A 194 -18.39 3.97 -4.63
CA VAL A 194 -18.26 5.43 -4.73
C VAL A 194 -17.97 5.84 -6.17
N GLU A 195 -18.66 6.87 -6.64
CA GLU A 195 -18.44 7.43 -7.98
C GLU A 195 -17.47 8.60 -7.93
N ILE A 196 -16.36 8.50 -8.66
CA ILE A 196 -15.31 9.50 -8.72
C ILE A 196 -15.24 10.08 -10.13
N GLN A 197 -15.20 11.42 -10.22
CA GLN A 197 -15.07 12.13 -11.48
C GLN A 197 -13.59 12.42 -11.78
N VAL A 198 -13.17 12.21 -13.02
CA VAL A 198 -11.84 12.63 -13.50
C VAL A 198 -11.86 14.12 -13.84
N ASP A 199 -10.94 14.87 -13.25
CA ASP A 199 -10.73 16.28 -13.53
C ASP A 199 -9.30 16.51 -14.06
N HIS A 200 -9.20 17.17 -15.21
CA HIS A 200 -7.92 17.44 -15.87
C HIS A 200 -7.24 18.69 -15.30
N GLN A 201 -8.02 19.58 -14.68
CA GLN A 201 -7.54 20.83 -14.09
C GLN A 201 -7.10 20.65 -12.64
N LEU A 202 -7.35 19.47 -12.06
CA LEU A 202 -7.02 19.19 -10.68
C LEU A 202 -5.50 19.01 -10.49
N SER A 203 -4.92 19.86 -9.65
CA SER A 203 -3.48 19.82 -9.32
C SER A 203 -3.16 18.90 -8.14
N SER A 204 -4.13 18.60 -7.27
CA SER A 204 -4.02 17.57 -6.24
C SER A 204 -4.28 16.17 -6.81
N GLN A 205 -3.95 15.11 -6.06
CA GLN A 205 -4.29 13.77 -6.50
C GLN A 205 -5.81 13.55 -6.48
N MET A 206 -6.47 13.97 -5.40
CA MET A 206 -7.91 13.87 -5.24
C MET A 206 -8.47 15.12 -4.52
N THR A 207 -9.77 15.33 -4.66
CA THR A 207 -10.56 16.28 -3.88
C THR A 207 -11.77 15.56 -3.33
N LEU A 208 -12.00 15.70 -2.01
CA LEU A 208 -13.21 15.22 -1.34
C LEU A 208 -13.98 16.42 -0.79
N GLY A 209 -15.30 16.38 -0.94
CA GLY A 209 -16.17 17.42 -0.41
C GLY A 209 -16.91 17.01 0.86
N GLU A 210 -17.65 17.97 1.41
CA GLU A 210 -18.48 17.77 2.60
C GLU A 210 -19.44 16.59 2.40
N ILE A 211 -20.11 16.54 1.24
CA ILE A 211 -21.05 15.49 0.87
C ILE A 211 -20.40 14.10 0.95
N THR A 212 -19.21 13.94 0.36
CA THR A 212 -18.50 12.65 0.40
C THR A 212 -18.06 12.31 1.82
N LEU A 213 -17.54 13.26 2.60
CA LEU A 213 -17.13 12.98 3.97
C LEU A 213 -18.33 12.57 4.84
N THR A 214 -19.53 13.14 4.60
CA THR A 214 -20.73 12.72 5.33
C THR A 214 -21.19 11.31 5.01
N GLU A 215 -20.78 10.71 3.89
CA GLU A 215 -21.04 9.30 3.60
C GLU A 215 -20.32 8.36 4.58
N PHE A 216 -19.21 8.82 5.19
CA PHE A 216 -18.54 8.10 6.27
C PHE A 216 -19.21 8.31 7.63
N GLY A 217 -20.06 9.33 7.79
CA GLY A 217 -20.70 9.67 9.05
C GLY A 217 -20.65 11.16 9.34
N THR A 218 -21.30 11.57 10.42
CA THR A 218 -21.22 12.97 10.86
C THR A 218 -19.81 13.29 11.32
N PHE A 219 -19.27 14.46 10.99
CA PHE A 219 -17.89 14.79 11.35
C PHE A 219 -17.75 16.22 11.87
N THR A 220 -16.68 16.44 12.63
CA THR A 220 -16.25 17.75 13.11
C THR A 220 -14.78 17.95 12.80
N ILE A 221 -14.39 19.16 12.43
CA ILE A 221 -12.99 19.52 12.17
C ILE A 221 -12.46 20.25 13.40
N ASP A 222 -11.42 19.69 14.04
CA ASP A 222 -10.67 20.30 15.12
C ASP A 222 -9.41 20.94 14.52
N GLU A 223 -9.44 22.27 14.38
CA GLU A 223 -8.35 23.03 13.77
C GLU A 223 -7.10 23.13 14.65
N GLU A 224 -7.27 23.08 15.98
CA GLU A 224 -6.15 23.13 16.93
C GLU A 224 -5.34 21.83 16.88
N LYS A 225 -6.03 20.70 16.86
CA LYS A 225 -5.40 19.37 16.77
C LYS A 225 -5.10 18.92 15.35
N ARG A 226 -5.64 19.63 14.35
CA ARG A 226 -5.59 19.27 12.93
C ARG A 226 -6.16 17.89 12.65
N GLN A 227 -7.37 17.67 13.16
CA GLN A 227 -8.08 16.39 13.09
C GLN A 227 -9.48 16.56 12.50
N ILE A 228 -9.90 15.61 11.68
CA ILE A 228 -11.31 15.40 11.34
C ILE A 228 -11.80 14.21 12.15
N ILE A 229 -12.78 14.45 13.01
CA ILE A 229 -13.32 13.46 13.95
C ILE A 229 -14.71 13.06 13.45
N PHE A 230 -14.86 11.79 13.08
CA PHE A 230 -16.13 11.21 12.64
C PHE A 230 -16.88 10.57 13.82
N ARG A 231 -18.21 10.65 13.81
CA ARG A 231 -19.14 10.07 14.79
C ARG A 231 -20.07 9.09 14.09
#